data_AF-A0A2T9ZL23-F1
#
_entry.id   AF-A0A2T9ZL23-F1
#
_cell.length_a   1.000
_cell.length_b   1.000
_cell.length_c   1.000
_cell.angle_alpha   90.00
_cell.angle_beta   90.00
_cell.angle_gamma   90.00
#
_symmetry.space_group_name_H-M   'P 1'
#
loop_
_entity.id
_entity.type
_entity.pdbx_description
1 polymer ?
#
loop_
_entity_poly.entity_id
_entity_poly.type
_entity_poly.pdbx_seq_one_letter_code
_entity_poly.pdbx_strand_id
1 'polypeptide(L)'
;MLIDSGVYDESAPRLGGEKPVVVSVNGFGHIGDGNIHLNVVANKFDDSLQNIIEPYINEWISKVNGSISAEHGIGIVKPDCLKYSKSPEMISLMKKIKNHFDPNGILNPYKVLPN
;
A
#
# COMPACT_ATOMS: atom_id res chain seq x y z
N MET A 1 3.99 -0.03 -15.38
CA MET A 1 3.97 -0.15 -13.89
C MET A 1 4.19 -1.59 -13.43
N LEU A 2 3.21 -2.50 -13.55
CA LEU A 2 3.44 -3.91 -13.16
C LEU A 2 4.25 -4.71 -14.21
N ILE A 3 4.18 -4.31 -15.48
CA ILE A 3 5.05 -4.85 -16.55
C ILE A 3 6.52 -4.51 -16.27
N ASP A 4 6.80 -3.27 -15.88
CA ASP A 4 8.16 -2.82 -15.53
C ASP A 4 8.70 -3.45 -14.24
N SER A 5 7.83 -3.99 -13.38
CA SER A 5 8.21 -4.73 -12.17
C SER A 5 8.57 -6.20 -12.44
N GLY A 6 8.40 -6.69 -13.68
CA GLY A 6 8.64 -8.10 -14.06
C GLY A 6 7.58 -9.09 -13.55
N VAL A 7 6.53 -8.60 -12.89
CA VAL A 7 5.46 -9.41 -12.30
C VAL A 7 4.38 -9.81 -13.32
N TYR A 8 4.29 -9.10 -14.44
CA TYR A 8 3.24 -9.28 -15.44
C TYR A 8 3.79 -9.10 -16.86
N ASP A 9 3.61 -10.10 -17.73
CA ASP A 9 3.99 -10.06 -19.15
C ASP A 9 2.73 -10.30 -20.01
N GLU A 10 2.32 -9.29 -20.79
CA GLU A 10 1.17 -9.39 -21.70
C GLU A 10 1.44 -10.28 -22.93
N SER A 11 2.71 -10.54 -23.24
CA SER A 11 3.16 -11.24 -24.44
C SER A 11 3.47 -12.73 -24.22
N ALA A 12 3.54 -13.18 -22.95
CA ALA A 12 3.85 -14.56 -22.62
C ALA A 12 2.71 -15.51 -23.06
N PRO A 13 3.00 -16.55 -23.87
CA PRO A 13 1.99 -17.53 -24.26
C PRO A 13 1.50 -18.29 -23.02
N ARG A 14 0.17 -18.47 -22.93
CA ARG A 14 -0.54 -19.25 -21.88
C ARG A 14 -0.31 -20.76 -22.00
N LEU A 15 0.92 -21.21 -22.23
CA LEU A 15 1.24 -22.60 -22.54
C LEU A 15 2.19 -23.18 -21.49
N GLY A 16 1.65 -24.05 -20.63
CA GLY A 16 2.46 -24.87 -19.72
C GLY A 16 1.91 -25.08 -18.32
N GLY A 17 0.63 -25.46 -18.15
CA GLY A 17 0.13 -26.14 -16.95
C GLY A 17 0.04 -25.37 -15.62
N GLU A 18 0.86 -24.35 -15.39
CA GLU A 18 0.83 -23.52 -14.19
C GLU A 18 0.16 -22.18 -14.51
N LYS A 19 -0.92 -21.89 -13.79
CA LYS A 19 -1.66 -20.62 -13.93
C LYS A 19 -0.75 -19.47 -13.45
N PRO A 20 -0.72 -18.32 -14.14
CA PRO A 20 -0.02 -17.14 -13.63
C PRO A 20 -0.53 -16.80 -12.23
N VAL A 21 0.40 -16.46 -11.33
CA VAL A 21 0.07 -16.13 -9.93
C VAL A 21 -0.88 -14.92 -9.91
N VAL A 22 -0.60 -13.90 -10.73
CA VAL A 22 -1.50 -12.77 -10.99
C VAL A 22 -2.49 -13.11 -12.11
N VAL A 23 -3.77 -12.96 -11.81
CA VAL A 23 -4.91 -13.20 -12.70
C VAL A 23 -5.35 -11.91 -13.40
N SER A 24 -5.42 -10.79 -12.68
CA SER A 24 -5.77 -9.50 -13.26
C SER A 24 -5.25 -8.33 -12.43
N VAL A 25 -5.14 -7.16 -13.06
CA VAL A 25 -4.82 -5.89 -12.43
C VAL A 25 -5.91 -4.90 -12.79
N ASN A 26 -6.60 -4.39 -11.79
CA ASN A 26 -7.77 -3.55 -11.98
C ASN A 26 -7.51 -2.17 -11.35
N GLY A 27 -7.72 -1.12 -12.13
CA GLY A 27 -7.70 0.27 -11.67
C GLY A 27 -9.06 0.92 -11.92
N PHE A 28 -9.68 1.44 -10.87
CA PHE A 28 -10.94 2.19 -10.93
C PHE A 28 -10.97 3.21 -9.80
N GLY A 29 -11.91 4.15 -9.81
CA GLY A 29 -12.03 5.10 -8.70
C GLY A 29 -12.62 6.44 -9.08
N HIS A 30 -12.39 7.41 -8.21
CA HIS A 30 -12.91 8.75 -8.30
C HIS A 30 -11.87 9.65 -8.98
N ILE A 31 -11.93 9.75 -10.30
CA ILE A 31 -10.95 10.59 -11.04
C ILE A 31 -11.09 12.08 -10.69
N GLY A 32 -12.27 12.52 -10.26
CA GLY A 32 -12.54 13.93 -9.94
C GLY A 32 -11.78 14.45 -8.71
N ASP A 33 -11.38 13.58 -7.79
CA ASP A 33 -10.58 13.93 -6.60
C ASP A 33 -9.18 13.27 -6.60
N GLY A 34 -8.83 12.53 -7.66
CA GLY A 34 -7.53 11.88 -7.82
C GLY A 34 -7.38 10.58 -7.04
N ASN A 35 -8.47 9.93 -6.65
CA ASN A 35 -8.46 8.68 -5.88
C ASN A 35 -8.63 7.44 -6.77
N ILE A 36 -7.57 6.61 -6.87
CA ILE A 36 -7.56 5.37 -7.65
C ILE A 36 -7.45 4.16 -6.71
N HIS A 37 -8.40 3.26 -6.84
CA HIS A 37 -8.41 1.92 -6.24
C HIS A 37 -7.67 0.97 -7.17
N LEU A 38 -6.44 0.63 -6.79
CA LEU A 38 -5.62 -0.36 -7.47
C LEU A 38 -5.77 -1.72 -6.78
N ASN A 39 -6.18 -2.73 -7.55
CA ASN A 39 -6.33 -4.11 -7.08
C ASN A 39 -5.52 -5.06 -7.96
N VAL A 40 -4.74 -5.93 -7.32
CA VAL A 40 -4.04 -7.03 -7.98
C VAL A 40 -4.73 -8.33 -7.55
N VAL A 41 -5.36 -9.01 -8.49
CA VAL A 41 -6.07 -10.27 -8.26
C VAL A 41 -5.11 -11.40 -8.54
N ALA A 42 -4.88 -12.26 -7.55
CA ALA A 42 -4.05 -13.44 -7.67
C ALA A 42 -4.88 -14.71 -7.44
N ASN A 43 -4.43 -15.84 -8.00
CA ASN A 43 -5.12 -17.13 -7.84
C ASN A 43 -5.03 -17.69 -6.41
N LYS A 44 -4.03 -17.23 -5.65
CA LYS A 44 -3.79 -17.50 -4.24
C LYS A 44 -3.00 -16.32 -3.65
N PHE A 45 -3.00 -16.22 -2.33
CA PHE A 45 -2.10 -15.32 -1.64
C PHE A 45 -0.65 -15.81 -1.78
N ASP A 46 0.28 -14.88 -2.02
CA ASP A 46 1.70 -15.16 -2.21
C ASP A 46 2.52 -14.01 -1.59
N ASP A 47 3.27 -14.32 -0.52
CA ASP A 47 4.10 -13.36 0.19
C ASP A 47 5.18 -12.76 -0.73
N SER A 48 5.74 -13.53 -1.65
CA SER A 48 6.77 -13.04 -2.58
C SER A 48 6.20 -11.99 -3.52
N LEU A 49 4.96 -12.19 -3.96
CA LEU A 49 4.24 -11.24 -4.78
C LEU A 49 3.93 -9.94 -4.02
N GLN A 50 3.40 -10.05 -2.79
CA GLN A 50 3.12 -8.88 -1.96
C GLN A 50 4.39 -8.08 -1.66
N ASN A 51 5.49 -8.76 -1.31
CA ASN A 51 6.77 -8.13 -0.99
C ASN A 51 7.40 -7.38 -2.17
N ILE A 52 7.02 -7.71 -3.41
CA ILE A 52 7.43 -6.96 -4.60
C ILE A 52 6.48 -5.79 -4.84
N ILE A 53 5.16 -6.04 -4.79
CA ILE A 53 4.13 -5.07 -5.16
C ILE A 53 4.05 -3.90 -4.19
N GLU A 54 4.03 -4.17 -2.88
CA GLU A 54 3.79 -3.13 -1.87
C GLU A 54 4.88 -2.04 -1.85
N PRO A 55 6.18 -2.37 -1.75
CA PRO A 55 7.23 -1.34 -1.77
C PRO A 55 7.25 -0.58 -3.09
N TYR A 56 7.11 -1.29 -4.21
CA TYR A 56 7.14 -0.68 -5.55
C TYR A 56 6.03 0.37 -5.74
N ILE A 57 4.79 0.02 -5.37
CA ILE A 57 3.65 0.95 -5.46
C ILE A 57 3.84 2.12 -4.49
N ASN A 58 4.21 1.84 -3.24
CA ASN A 58 4.38 2.88 -2.23
C ASN A 58 5.48 3.89 -2.59
N GLU A 59 6.60 3.43 -3.13
CA GLU A 59 7.68 4.28 -3.64
C GLU A 59 7.23 5.13 -4.81
N TRP A 60 6.47 4.56 -5.74
CA TRP A 60 5.93 5.33 -6.86
C TRP A 60 4.95 6.41 -6.39
N ILE A 61 4.03 6.07 -5.49
CA ILE A 61 3.10 7.03 -4.86
C ILE A 61 3.89 8.17 -4.20
N SER A 62 4.97 7.85 -3.48
CA SER A 62 5.82 8.85 -2.84
C SER A 62 6.49 9.78 -3.85
N LYS A 63 7.02 9.25 -4.96
CA LYS A 63 7.65 10.04 -6.04
C LYS A 63 6.72 11.07 -6.67
N VAL A 64 5.41 10.79 -6.70
CA VAL A 64 4.40 11.72 -7.23
C VAL A 64 3.73 12.55 -6.14
N ASN A 65 4.29 12.57 -4.92
CA ASN A 65 3.72 13.24 -3.74
C ASN A 65 2.26 12.82 -3.43
N GLY A 66 1.92 11.56 -3.71
CA GLY A 66 0.59 10.99 -3.48
C GLY A 66 0.36 10.44 -2.06
N SER A 67 -0.85 9.96 -1.81
CA SER A 67 -1.24 9.31 -0.54
C SER A 67 -1.35 7.79 -0.68
N ILE A 68 -0.65 7.03 0.18
CA ILE A 68 -0.76 5.55 0.26
C ILE A 68 -2.11 5.07 0.81
N SER A 69 -2.91 5.99 1.34
CA SER A 69 -4.30 5.74 1.69
C SER A 69 -5.09 7.03 1.50
N ALA A 70 -5.85 7.12 0.42
CA ALA A 70 -6.70 8.27 0.13
C ALA A 70 -7.89 8.35 1.11
N GLU A 71 -8.56 7.21 1.35
CA GLU A 71 -9.83 7.17 2.11
C GLU A 71 -9.89 6.11 3.22
N HIS A 72 -9.24 4.94 3.06
CA HIS A 72 -9.40 3.81 4.00
C HIS A 72 -8.58 3.95 5.30
N GLY A 73 -7.82 5.04 5.46
CA GLY A 73 -6.96 5.26 6.62
C GLY A 73 -5.77 4.29 6.71
N ILE A 74 -5.12 4.25 7.87
CA ILE A 74 -3.88 3.49 8.10
C ILE A 74 -4.12 2.15 8.80
N GLY A 75 -4.94 2.17 9.86
CA GLY A 75 -5.30 0.96 10.61
C GLY A 75 -4.08 0.20 11.14
N ILE A 76 -4.17 -1.12 11.17
CA ILE A 76 -3.06 -2.01 11.58
C ILE A 76 -2.13 -2.37 10.42
N VAL A 77 -2.63 -2.28 9.18
CA VAL A 77 -1.94 -2.80 7.99
C VAL A 77 -0.85 -1.84 7.49
N LYS A 78 -1.12 -0.53 7.51
CA LYS A 78 -0.25 0.48 6.88
C LYS A 78 0.62 1.35 7.81
N PRO A 79 0.78 1.14 9.14
CA PRO A 79 1.62 2.03 9.97
C PRO A 79 3.01 2.30 9.42
N ASP A 80 3.72 1.25 8.97
CA ASP A 80 5.09 1.37 8.46
C ASP A 80 5.17 1.99 7.06
N CYS A 81 4.04 2.03 6.34
CA CYS A 81 3.91 2.68 5.04
C CYS A 81 3.67 4.20 5.17
N LEU A 82 3.39 4.72 6.37
CA LEU A 82 3.05 6.14 6.56
C LEU A 82 4.17 7.09 6.08
N LYS A 83 5.42 6.65 6.16
CA LYS A 83 6.63 7.38 5.71
C LYS A 83 6.61 7.75 4.22
N TYR A 84 5.84 7.04 3.39
CA TYR A 84 5.73 7.33 1.96
C TYR A 84 4.87 8.56 1.66
N SER A 85 4.01 8.98 2.61
CA SER A 85 3.07 10.09 2.43
C SER A 85 3.13 11.16 3.52
N LYS A 86 3.96 10.98 4.55
CA LYS A 86 4.11 11.90 5.68
C LYS A 86 5.58 12.03 6.05
N SER A 87 5.99 13.26 6.34
CA SER A 87 7.37 13.52 6.75
C SER A 87 7.65 12.99 8.17
N PRO A 88 8.93 12.76 8.52
CA PRO A 88 9.31 12.37 9.88
C PRO A 88 8.82 13.36 10.95
N GLU A 89 8.79 14.65 10.64
CA GLU A 89 8.31 15.71 11.55
C GLU A 89 6.81 15.59 11.80
N MET A 90 6.02 15.33 10.75
CA MET A 90 4.58 15.08 10.88
C MET A 90 4.32 13.85 11.74
N ILE A 91 5.05 12.76 11.51
CA ILE A 91 4.91 11.51 12.27
C ILE A 91 5.29 11.74 13.74
N SER A 92 6.38 12.48 14.02
CA SER A 92 6.77 12.87 15.36
C SER A 92 5.69 13.68 16.07
N LEU A 93 5.07 14.64 15.37
CA LEU A 93 3.96 15.42 15.92
C LEU A 93 2.74 14.54 16.23
N MET A 94 2.37 13.62 15.34
CA MET A 94 1.27 12.68 15.58
C MET A 94 1.52 11.80 16.82
N LYS A 95 2.76 11.30 17.01
CA LYS A 95 3.16 10.57 18.23
C LYS A 95 3.03 11.43 19.49
N LYS A 96 3.44 12.71 19.43
CA LYS A 96 3.29 13.64 20.56
C LYS A 96 1.83 13.87 20.93
N ILE A 97 0.96 14.08 19.94
CA ILE A 97 -0.49 14.24 20.17
C ILE A 97 -1.07 12.98 20.80
N LYS A 98 -0.75 11.78 20.25
CA LYS A 98 -1.21 10.50 20.81
C LYS A 98 -0.81 10.34 22.27
N ASN A 99 0.45 10.61 22.61
CA ASN A 99 0.95 10.47 23.97
C ASN A 99 0.36 11.51 24.95
N HIS A 100 -0.02 12.69 24.45
CA HIS A 100 -0.67 13.71 25.27
C HIS A 100 -2.08 13.29 25.71
N PHE A 101 -2.86 12.72 24.80
CA PHE A 101 -4.25 12.32 25.07
C PHE A 101 -4.41 10.89 25.58
N ASP A 102 -3.45 10.01 25.29
CA ASP A 102 -3.47 8.60 25.73
C ASP A 102 -2.08 8.16 26.21
N PRO A 103 -1.60 8.69 27.36
CA PRO A 103 -0.28 8.35 27.90
C PRO A 103 -0.14 6.88 28.31
N ASN A 104 -1.26 6.20 28.59
CA ASN A 104 -1.28 4.77 28.93
C ASN A 104 -1.40 3.85 27.71
N GLY A 105 -1.57 4.41 26.50
CA GLY A 105 -1.66 3.66 25.25
C GLY A 105 -2.87 2.70 25.16
N ILE A 106 -3.96 2.97 25.88
CA ILE A 106 -5.12 2.06 25.94
C ILE A 106 -6.11 2.28 24.79
N LEU A 107 -6.08 3.45 24.15
CA LEU A 107 -6.99 3.78 23.05
C LEU A 107 -6.43 3.23 21.74
N ASN A 108 -6.89 2.02 21.38
CA ASN A 108 -6.65 1.40 20.08
C ASN A 108 -5.14 1.16 19.77
N PRO A 109 -4.46 0.35 20.60
CA PRO A 109 -3.03 0.07 20.43
C PRO A 109 -2.71 -0.64 19.11
N TYR A 110 -1.44 -0.59 18.70
CA TYR A 110 -0.88 -1.25 17.51
C TYR A 110 -1.35 -0.72 16.14
N LYS A 111 -2.06 0.42 16.11
CA LYS A 111 -2.63 0.97 14.89
C LYS A 111 -2.14 2.39 14.62
N VAL A 112 -2.24 2.78 13.35
CA VAL A 112 -2.05 4.13 12.80
C VAL A 112 -0.62 4.65 12.83
N LEU A 113 0.07 4.60 13.97
CA LEU A 113 1.42 5.13 14.10
C LEU A 113 2.43 3.99 14.06
N PRO A 114 3.56 4.16 13.35
CA PRO A 114 4.65 3.19 13.39
C PRO A 114 5.22 3.13 14.81
N ASN A 115 5.75 1.99 15.21
CA ASN A 115 6.43 1.84 16.50
C ASN A 115 7.61 2.83 16.61
#